data_AF-A0A963FCL5-F1
#
_entry.id   AF-A0A963FCL5-F1
#
_cell.length_a   1.000
_cell.length_b   1.000
_cell.length_c   1.000
_cell.angle_alpha   90.00
_cell.angle_beta   90.00
_cell.angle_gamma   90.00
#
_symmetry.space_group_name_H-M   'P 1'
#
loop_
_entity.id
_entity.type
_entity.pdbx_description
1 polymer ?
#
loop_
_entity_poly.entity_id
_entity_poly.type
_entity_poly.pdbx_seq_one_letter_code
_entity_poly.pdbx_strand_id
1 'polypeptide(L)' 'IFAASMIGAPVSTTHVVSSSIMGIGASERPKAVRWAKAKEIISTWIITIPGSATVAIITYLILDVVGLA' A
#
# COMPACT_ATOMS: atom_id res chain seq x y z
N ILE A 1 0.31 14.82 1.31
CA ILE A 1 1.64 14.43 1.86
C ILE A 1 2.09 15.45 2.89
N PHE A 2 2.38 16.70 2.53
CA PHE A 2 2.84 17.73 3.48
C PHE A 2 1.95 17.88 4.73
N ALA A 3 0.62 17.88 4.56
CA ALA A 3 -0.31 17.93 5.69
C ALA A 3 -0.11 16.76 6.68
N ALA A 4 0.09 15.53 6.18
CA ALA A 4 0.36 14.37 7.01
C ALA A 4 1.76 14.44 7.65
N SER A 5 2.75 14.97 6.92
CA SER A 5 4.11 15.17 7.43
C SER A 5 4.16 16.16 8.60
N MET A 6 3.37 17.25 8.57
CA MET A 6 3.31 18.23 9.67
C MET A 6 2.86 17.62 10.99
N ILE A 7 2.02 16.58 10.94
CA ILE A 7 1.52 15.88 12.13
C ILE A 7 2.26 14.57 12.41
N GLY A 8 3.34 14.27 11.67
CA GLY A 8 4.11 13.04 11.83
C GLY A 8 3.37 11.75 11.46
N ALA A 9 2.27 11.85 10.71
CA ALA A 9 1.47 10.67 10.35
C ALA A 9 2.18 9.84 9.26
N PRO A 10 2.33 8.51 9.45
CA PRO A 10 2.89 7.65 8.43
C PRO A 10 1.90 7.50 7.27
N VAL A 11 2.32 7.88 6.06
CA VAL A 11 1.49 7.78 4.84
C VAL A 11 2.27 7.18 3.69
N SER A 12 1.59 6.40 2.85
CA SER A 12 2.17 5.84 1.62
C SER A 12 2.12 6.87 0.49
N THR A 13 3.29 7.32 0.01
CA THR A 13 3.39 8.24 -1.13
C THR A 13 2.92 7.59 -2.44
N THR A 14 3.15 6.27 -2.61
CA THR A 14 2.64 5.50 -3.77
C THR A 14 1.11 5.52 -3.82
N HIS A 15 0.44 5.29 -2.69
CA HIS A 15 -1.03 5.33 -2.63
C HIS A 15 -1.55 6.73 -3.00
N VAL A 16 -0.94 7.78 -2.45
CA VAL A 16 -1.34 9.17 -2.74
C VAL A 16 -1.15 9.51 -4.22
N VAL A 17 0.00 9.20 -4.82
CA VAL A 17 0.27 9.53 -6.23
C VAL A 17 -0.60 8.72 -7.19
N SER A 18 -0.70 7.39 -7.00
CA SER A 18 -1.49 6.54 -7.89
C SER A 18 -2.99 6.89 -7.88
N SER A 19 -3.55 7.20 -6.71
CA SER A 19 -4.94 7.65 -6.59
C SER A 19 -5.15 9.04 -7.20
N SER A 20 -4.19 9.95 -7.05
CA SER A 20 -4.27 11.30 -7.65
C SER A 20 -4.29 11.23 -9.19
N ILE A 21 -3.40 10.43 -9.79
CA ILE A 21 -3.36 10.23 -11.25
C ILE A 21 -4.67 9.60 -11.74
N MET A 22 -5.18 8.58 -11.03
CA MET A 22 -6.46 7.95 -11.35
C MET A 22 -7.62 8.94 -11.23
N GLY A 23 -7.61 9.80 -10.21
CA GLY A 23 -8.61 10.85 -9.99
C GLY A 23 -8.67 11.86 -11.12
N ILE A 24 -7.51 12.37 -11.58
CA ILE A 24 -7.42 13.26 -12.75
C ILE A 24 -7.94 12.56 -14.00
N GLY A 25 -7.54 11.30 -14.22
CA GLY A 25 -8.04 10.50 -15.33
C GLY A 25 -9.57 10.30 -15.27
N ALA A 26 -10.11 10.11 -14.08
CA ALA A 26 -11.54 9.92 -13.86
C ALA A 26 -12.36 11.21 -14.05
N SER A 27 -11.79 12.39 -13.74
CA SER A 27 -12.48 13.68 -13.94
C SER A 27 -12.50 14.11 -15.41
N GLU A 28 -11.38 13.96 -16.12
CA GLU A 28 -11.24 14.44 -17.49
C GLU A 28 -11.71 13.41 -18.54
N ARG A 29 -11.29 12.15 -18.37
CA ARG A 29 -11.51 11.08 -19.36
C ARG A 29 -11.71 9.72 -18.69
N PRO A 30 -12.84 9.50 -17.98
CA PRO A 30 -13.06 8.28 -17.21
C PRO A 30 -13.02 6.98 -18.04
N LYS A 31 -13.30 7.05 -19.35
CA LYS A 31 -13.17 5.90 -20.28
C LYS A 31 -11.71 5.52 -20.58
N ALA A 32 -10.76 6.44 -20.42
CA ALA A 32 -9.34 6.17 -20.61
C ALA A 32 -8.68 5.53 -19.38
N VAL A 33 -9.36 5.55 -18.22
CA VAL A 33 -8.87 4.91 -16.99
C VAL A 33 -9.00 3.40 -17.10
N ARG A 34 -7.91 2.68 -16.85
CA ARG A 34 -7.87 1.21 -16.81
C ARG A 34 -8.41 0.70 -15.47
N TRP A 35 -9.73 0.70 -15.29
CA TRP A 35 -10.41 0.30 -14.04
C TRP A 35 -10.05 -1.11 -13.55
N ALA A 36 -9.78 -2.05 -14.47
CA ALA A 36 -9.30 -3.38 -14.10
C ALA A 36 -7.96 -3.32 -13.35
N LYS A 37 -7.02 -2.47 -13.80
CA LYS A 37 -5.73 -2.30 -13.14
C LYS A 37 -5.86 -1.54 -11.83
N ALA A 38 -6.76 -0.56 -11.77
CA ALA A 38 -7.10 0.14 -10.52
C ALA A 38 -7.57 -0.83 -9.43
N LYS A 39 -8.47 -1.76 -9.78
CA LYS A 39 -8.97 -2.79 -8.87
C LYS A 39 -7.86 -3.74 -8.41
N GLU A 40 -6.99 -4.16 -9.32
CA GLU A 40 -5.83 -5.00 -9.00
C GLU A 40 -4.90 -4.31 -7.99
N ILE A 41 -4.60 -3.02 -8.20
CA ILE A 41 -3.77 -2.22 -7.27
C ILE A 41 -4.40 -2.18 -5.88
N ILE A 42 -5.69 -1.89 -5.77
CA ILE A 42 -6.40 -1.83 -4.49
C ILE A 42 -6.37 -3.19 -3.78
N SER A 43 -6.59 -4.29 -4.52
CA SER A 43 -6.49 -5.64 -3.97
C SER A 43 -5.09 -5.92 -3.43
N THR A 44 -4.05 -5.52 -4.15
CA THR A 44 -2.66 -5.69 -3.72
C THR A 44 -2.38 -4.92 -2.43
N TRP A 45 -2.88 -3.69 -2.27
CA TRP A 45 -2.70 -2.93 -1.02
C TRP A 45 -3.25 -3.68 0.18
N ILE A 46 -4.44 -4.28 0.04
CA ILE A 46 -5.06 -5.07 1.12
C ILE A 46 -4.24 -6.33 1.41
N ILE A 47 -3.73 -7.01 0.39
CA ILE A 47 -2.96 -8.26 0.54
C ILE A 47 -1.54 -8.01 1.10
N THR A 48 -0.94 -6.87 0.82
CA THR A 48 0.44 -6.58 1.26
C THR A 48 0.59 -6.50 2.78
N ILE A 49 -0.44 -6.04 3.50
CA ILE A 49 -0.44 -5.94 4.97
C ILE A 49 -0.42 -7.32 5.66
N PRO A 50 -1.37 -8.25 5.39
CA PRO A 50 -1.31 -9.58 5.95
C PRO A 50 -0.10 -10.36 5.44
N GLY A 51 0.32 -10.13 4.18
CA GLY A 51 1.53 -10.74 3.64
C GLY A 51 2.78 -10.36 4.44
N SER A 52 3.00 -9.07 4.68
CA SER A 52 4.16 -8.61 5.47
C SER A 52 4.06 -9.04 6.94
N ALA A 53 2.87 -9.00 7.54
CA ALA A 53 2.65 -9.48 8.91
C ALA A 53 2.97 -10.98 9.04
N THR A 54 2.53 -11.80 8.09
CA THR A 54 2.81 -13.24 8.08
C THR A 54 4.30 -13.51 7.98
N VAL A 55 5.01 -12.82 7.07
CA VAL A 55 6.46 -12.96 6.93
C VAL A 55 7.19 -12.51 8.21
N ALA A 56 6.76 -11.42 8.83
CA ALA A 56 7.34 -10.94 10.08
C ALA A 56 7.19 -11.95 11.22
N ILE A 57 5.99 -12.53 11.38
CA ILE A 57 5.71 -13.56 12.39
C ILE A 57 6.59 -14.80 12.17
N ILE A 58 6.64 -15.31 10.94
CA ILE A 58 7.46 -16.49 10.61
C ILE A 58 8.93 -16.21 10.91
N THR A 59 9.43 -15.03 10.52
CA THR A 59 10.81 -14.65 10.76
C THR A 59 11.12 -14.57 12.25
N TYR A 60 10.24 -13.97 13.05
CA TYR A 60 10.39 -13.90 14.51
C TYR A 60 10.44 -15.30 15.14
N LEU A 61 9.52 -16.19 14.76
CA LEU A 61 9.48 -17.56 15.28
C LEU A 61 10.76 -18.34 14.94
N ILE A 62 11.34 -18.14 13.76
CA ILE A 62 12.62 -18.77 13.38
C ILE A 62 13.75 -18.25 14.28
N LEU A 63 13.81 -16.93 14.50
CA LEU A 63 14.86 -16.34 15.34
C LEU A 63 14.76 -16.80 16.80
N ASP A 64 13.54 -16.92 17.32
CA ASP A 64 13.27 -17.43 18.67
C ASP A 64 13.72 -18.89 18.83
N VAL A 65 13.38 -19.76 17.87
CA VAL A 65 13.79 -21.19 17.89
C VAL A 65 15.32 -21.37 17.86
N VAL A 66 16.05 -20.46 17.19
CA VAL A 66 17.52 -20.50 17.10
C VAL A 66 18.18 -19.83 18.32
N GLY A 67 17.41 -19.24 19.23
CA GLY A 67 17.90 -18.57 20.44
C GLY A 67 18.55 -17.21 20.17
N LEU A 68 18.16 -16.56 19.07
CA LEU A 68 18.67 -15.25 18.65
C LEU A 68 17.70 -14.09 18.96
N ALA A 69 16.45 -14.40 19.32
CA ALA A 69 15.42 -13.42 19.70
C ALA A 69 15.26 -13.29 21.22
#